data_AF-L7QL62-F1
#
_entry.id   AF-L7QL62-F1
#
_cell.length_a   1.000
_cell.length_b   1.000
_cell.length_c   1.000
_cell.angle_alpha   90.00
_cell.angle_beta   90.00
_cell.angle_gamma   90.00
#
_symmetry.space_group_name_H-M   'P 1'
#
loop_
_entity.id
_entity.type
_entity.pdbx_description
1 polymer ?
#
loop_
_entity_poly.entity_id
_entity_poly.type
_entity_poly.pdbx_seq_one_letter_code
_entity_poly.pdbx_strand_id
1 'polypeptide(L)'
;GFPTRFGTAPAQFKAFLDATGGHWASGALVGKGASIFTSTGTQGGGSETTVLTSLPVLVHHGIVFIPTGYSYGGSLFSNDAVRGGTAYGVSTLAGADGSRQPSELELGYAEHQGK
;
A
#
# COMPACT_ATOMS: atom_id res chain seq x y z
N GLY A 1 -4.95 2.55 3.57
CA GLY A 1 -4.76 1.96 2.23
C GLY A 1 -5.72 2.58 1.23
N PHE A 2 -5.46 2.42 -0.05
CA PHE A 2 -6.24 3.01 -1.15
C PHE A 2 -6.02 2.19 -2.43
N PRO A 3 -6.99 2.14 -3.37
CA PRO A 3 -6.83 1.40 -4.62
C PRO A 3 -5.88 2.11 -5.59
N THR A 4 -5.16 1.37 -6.43
CA THR A 4 -4.34 1.96 -7.51
C THR A 4 -5.18 2.74 -8.50
N ARG A 5 -4.63 3.85 -8.99
CA ARG A 5 -5.02 4.48 -10.26
C ARG A 5 -3.76 4.67 -11.08
N PHE A 6 -3.58 3.79 -12.07
CA PHE A 6 -2.42 3.78 -12.98
C PHE A 6 -1.06 3.82 -12.27
N GLY A 7 -0.93 3.08 -11.15
CA GLY A 7 0.32 3.01 -10.38
C GLY A 7 0.54 4.19 -9.42
N THR A 8 -0.51 4.96 -9.14
CA THR A 8 -0.50 6.09 -8.20
C THR A 8 -1.73 6.08 -7.30
N ALA A 9 -1.74 6.95 -6.29
CA ALA A 9 -2.90 7.16 -5.44
C ALA A 9 -4.11 7.71 -6.22
N PRO A 10 -5.36 7.35 -5.85
CA PRO A 10 -6.54 7.90 -6.48
C PRO A 10 -6.71 9.38 -6.10
N ALA A 11 -7.40 10.14 -6.95
CA ALA A 11 -7.60 11.58 -6.76
C ALA A 11 -8.18 11.94 -5.38
N GLN A 12 -9.08 11.11 -4.85
CA GLN A 12 -9.68 11.27 -3.53
C GLN A 12 -8.63 11.21 -2.41
N PHE A 13 -7.69 10.28 -2.50
CA PHE A 13 -6.62 10.15 -1.50
C PHE A 13 -5.59 11.27 -1.67
N LYS A 14 -5.27 11.65 -2.92
CA LYS A 14 -4.40 12.79 -3.19
C LYS A 14 -4.97 14.10 -2.65
N ALA A 15 -6.27 14.35 -2.82
CA ALA A 15 -6.94 15.53 -2.27
C ALA A 15 -6.90 15.56 -0.73
N PHE A 16 -7.06 14.40 -0.08
CA PHE A 16 -6.88 14.29 1.38
C PHE A 16 -5.46 14.68 1.81
N LEU A 17 -4.43 14.19 1.12
CA LEU A 17 -3.04 14.56 1.39
C LEU A 17 -2.75 16.04 1.06
N ASP A 18 -3.38 16.62 0.04
CA ASP A 18 -3.18 18.03 -0.29
C ASP A 18 -3.75 18.97 0.79
N ALA A 19 -4.74 18.50 1.55
CA ALA A 19 -5.31 19.23 2.67
C ALA A 19 -4.43 19.21 3.94
N THR A 20 -3.32 18.45 3.99
CA THR A 20 -2.47 18.34 5.18
C THR A 20 -1.36 19.41 5.27
N GLY A 21 -1.40 20.45 4.44
CA GLY A 21 -0.37 21.52 4.43
C GLY A 21 -0.14 22.19 5.79
N GLY A 22 -1.18 22.35 6.61
CA GLY A 22 -1.04 22.87 7.98
C GLY A 22 -0.26 21.92 8.90
N HIS A 23 -0.51 20.61 8.80
CA HIS A 23 0.24 19.59 9.56
C HIS A 23 1.70 19.48 9.11
N TRP A 24 1.96 19.69 7.81
CA TRP A 24 3.30 19.78 7.27
C TRP A 24 4.04 20.99 7.88
N ALA A 25 3.45 22.18 7.81
CA ALA A 25 4.08 23.40 8.30
C ALA A 25 4.38 23.37 9.80
N SER A 26 3.52 22.73 10.60
CA SER A 26 3.69 22.62 12.05
C SER A 26 4.52 21.40 12.48
N GLY A 27 4.97 20.54 11.54
CA GLY A 27 5.67 19.29 11.87
C GLY A 27 4.83 18.27 12.63
N ALA A 28 3.49 18.34 12.59
CA ALA A 28 2.62 17.54 13.45
C ALA A 28 2.71 16.02 13.22
N LEU A 29 3.24 15.59 12.07
CA LEU A 29 3.36 14.18 11.68
C LEU A 29 4.79 13.64 11.74
N VAL A 30 5.77 14.48 12.12
CA VAL A 30 7.18 14.08 12.19
C VAL A 30 7.35 12.94 13.19
N GLY A 31 8.09 11.91 12.78
CA GLY A 31 8.42 10.74 13.61
C GLY A 31 7.28 9.73 13.79
N LYS A 32 6.08 10.01 13.28
CA LYS A 32 4.97 9.04 13.30
C LYS A 32 5.25 7.92 12.30
N GLY A 33 4.92 6.69 12.67
CA GLY A 33 4.98 5.54 11.78
C GLY A 33 3.77 5.48 10.84
N ALA A 34 4.00 5.12 9.58
CA ALA A 34 2.92 4.80 8.65
C ALA A 34 3.31 3.61 7.75
N SER A 35 2.30 2.82 7.40
CA SER A 35 2.43 1.75 6.42
C SER A 35 1.32 1.87 5.38
N ILE A 36 1.54 1.33 4.19
CA ILE A 36 0.63 1.47 3.05
C ILE A 36 0.20 0.07 2.59
N PHE A 37 -1.08 -0.06 2.25
CA PHE A 37 -1.63 -1.22 1.56
C PHE A 37 -2.51 -0.75 0.39
N THR A 38 -2.61 -1.56 -0.67
CA THR A 38 -3.32 -1.19 -1.91
C THR A 38 -4.16 -2.33 -2.49
N SER A 39 -4.92 -2.04 -3.54
CA SER A 39 -5.63 -3.03 -4.35
C SER A 39 -5.44 -2.68 -5.83
N THR A 40 -5.23 -3.69 -6.68
CA THR A 40 -5.01 -3.53 -8.12
C THR A 40 -5.91 -4.45 -8.94
N GLY A 41 -6.22 -4.05 -10.17
CA GLY A 41 -7.04 -4.88 -11.06
C GLY A 41 -6.30 -6.09 -11.64
N THR A 42 -5.00 -5.95 -11.89
CA THR A 42 -4.15 -6.98 -12.53
C THR A 42 -2.80 -7.10 -11.82
N GLN A 43 -2.12 -8.23 -12.00
CA GLN A 43 -0.85 -8.54 -11.32
C GLN A 43 0.24 -7.46 -11.53
N GLY A 44 0.36 -6.94 -12.76
CA GLY A 44 1.29 -5.87 -13.11
C GLY A 44 0.71 -4.46 -12.96
N GLY A 45 -0.51 -4.30 -12.44
CA GLY A 45 -1.28 -3.06 -12.44
C GLY A 45 -0.82 -2.00 -11.43
N GLY A 46 0.45 -2.02 -11.03
CA GLY A 46 1.05 -1.04 -10.14
C GLY A 46 0.91 -1.33 -8.65
N SER A 47 0.93 -2.60 -8.25
CA SER A 47 0.89 -3.00 -6.84
C SER A 47 2.07 -2.40 -6.05
N GLU A 48 3.26 -2.39 -6.65
CA GLU A 48 4.47 -1.78 -6.07
C GLU A 48 4.48 -0.26 -6.26
N THR A 49 4.24 0.20 -7.49
CA THR A 49 4.38 1.62 -7.84
C THR A 49 3.40 2.53 -7.11
N THR A 50 2.18 2.05 -6.80
CA THR A 50 1.21 2.80 -6.01
C THR A 50 1.75 3.14 -4.62
N VAL A 51 2.51 2.22 -4.01
CA VAL A 51 3.17 2.45 -2.72
C VAL A 51 4.36 3.39 -2.90
N LEU A 52 5.26 3.07 -3.84
CA LEU A 52 6.48 3.84 -4.10
C LEU A 52 6.20 5.32 -4.42
N THR A 53 5.20 5.59 -5.26
CA THR A 53 4.81 6.96 -5.65
C THR A 53 4.11 7.73 -4.54
N SER A 54 3.70 7.06 -3.47
CA SER A 54 3.10 7.68 -2.28
C SER A 54 4.15 8.01 -1.20
N LEU A 55 5.33 7.41 -1.27
CA LEU A 55 6.43 7.66 -0.33
C LEU A 55 6.89 9.13 -0.29
N PRO A 56 6.96 9.89 -1.40
CA PRO A 56 7.34 11.29 -1.35
C PRO A 56 6.50 12.11 -0.36
N VAL A 57 5.19 11.84 -0.27
CA VAL A 57 4.32 12.56 0.68
C VAL A 57 4.70 12.23 2.13
N LEU A 58 4.98 10.96 2.43
CA LEU A 58 5.43 10.56 3.77
C LEU A 58 6.76 11.23 4.14
N VAL A 59 7.71 11.24 3.20
CA VAL A 59 9.03 11.87 3.38
C VAL A 59 8.89 13.37 3.64
N HIS A 60 8.07 14.08 2.86
CA HIS A 60 7.83 15.51 3.07
C HIS A 60 7.20 15.82 4.44
N HIS A 61 6.37 14.92 4.97
CA HIS A 61 5.80 15.06 6.31
C HIS A 61 6.72 14.60 7.46
N GLY A 62 7.90 14.04 7.16
CA GLY A 62 8.78 13.44 8.17
C GLY A 62 8.21 12.17 8.81
N ILE A 63 7.31 11.47 8.10
CA ILE A 63 6.70 10.21 8.55
C ILE A 63 7.68 9.06 8.30
N VAL A 64 7.84 8.18 9.29
CA VAL A 64 8.64 6.96 9.19
C VAL A 64 7.82 5.92 8.43
N PHE A 65 8.26 5.57 7.23
CA PHE A 65 7.65 4.49 6.47
C PHE A 65 8.06 3.13 7.03
N ILE A 66 7.07 2.31 7.35
CA ILE A 66 7.23 0.94 7.88
C ILE A 66 6.81 -0.04 6.77
N PRO A 67 7.75 -0.58 5.98
CA PRO A 67 7.45 -1.62 5.00
C PRO A 67 7.20 -2.96 5.71
N THR A 68 6.45 -3.84 5.07
CA THR A 68 6.29 -5.23 5.53
C THR A 68 7.53 -6.09 5.27
N GLY A 69 8.29 -5.79 4.22
CA GLY A 69 9.39 -6.62 3.76
C GLY A 69 8.94 -8.04 3.42
N TYR A 70 9.80 -9.03 3.65
CA TYR A 70 9.49 -10.46 3.48
C TYR A 70 9.18 -11.17 4.80
N SER A 71 8.83 -10.41 5.84
CA SER A 71 8.65 -10.94 7.21
C SER A 71 7.45 -11.89 7.36
N TYR A 72 6.49 -11.87 6.42
CA TYR A 72 5.39 -12.84 6.36
C TYR A 72 5.85 -14.26 5.91
N GLY A 73 7.08 -14.39 5.41
CA GLY A 73 7.73 -15.68 5.19
C GLY A 73 7.32 -16.40 3.90
N GLY A 74 7.34 -17.74 3.95
CA GLY A 74 7.22 -18.68 2.82
C GLY A 74 6.13 -18.34 1.79
N SER A 75 4.98 -17.87 2.26
CA SER A 75 3.83 -17.53 1.42
C SER A 75 4.11 -16.39 0.42
N LEU A 76 5.05 -15.49 0.71
CA LEU A 76 5.49 -14.46 -0.24
C LEU A 76 6.47 -14.99 -1.30
N PHE A 77 7.04 -16.16 -1.12
CA PHE A 77 7.95 -16.77 -2.11
C PHE A 77 7.23 -17.78 -3.02
N SER A 78 6.02 -18.20 -2.66
CA SER A 78 5.21 -19.12 -3.48
C SER A 78 4.79 -18.46 -4.80
N ASN A 79 4.85 -19.26 -5.86
CA ASN A 79 4.35 -18.95 -7.21
C ASN A 79 3.19 -19.88 -7.62
N ASP A 80 2.60 -20.60 -6.66
CA ASP A 80 1.59 -21.63 -6.95
C ASP A 80 0.20 -21.02 -7.23
N ALA A 81 0.00 -19.76 -6.83
CA ALA A 81 -1.25 -19.04 -7.03
C ALA A 81 -1.01 -17.55 -7.30
N VAL A 82 -1.91 -16.97 -8.11
CA VAL A 82 -1.96 -15.53 -8.35
C VAL A 82 -2.37 -14.79 -7.07
N ARG A 83 -1.48 -13.93 -6.59
CA ARG A 83 -1.67 -13.14 -5.36
C ARG A 83 -1.16 -11.71 -5.51
N GLY A 84 -1.71 -10.82 -4.71
CA GLY A 84 -1.07 -9.56 -4.37
C GLY A 84 -0.04 -9.72 -3.25
N GLY A 85 0.52 -8.60 -2.82
CA GLY A 85 1.54 -8.51 -1.78
C GLY A 85 2.94 -8.26 -2.33
N THR A 86 3.58 -7.22 -1.81
CA THR A 86 4.93 -6.78 -2.20
C THR A 86 5.77 -6.56 -0.93
N ALA A 87 7.08 -6.36 -1.08
CA ALA A 87 7.93 -5.98 0.06
C ALA A 87 7.64 -4.56 0.59
N TYR A 88 7.02 -3.69 -0.23
CA TYR A 88 6.66 -2.33 0.15
C TYR A 88 5.36 -2.28 0.98
N GLY A 89 4.51 -3.29 0.84
CA GLY A 89 3.22 -3.34 1.53
C GLY A 89 2.31 -4.41 0.96
N VAL A 90 1.29 -4.75 1.72
CA VAL A 90 0.23 -5.67 1.31
C VAL A 90 -0.54 -5.10 0.14
N SER A 91 -0.87 -5.97 -0.81
CA SER A 91 -1.85 -5.67 -1.84
C SER A 91 -2.75 -6.86 -2.10
N THR A 92 -3.93 -6.59 -2.64
CA THR A 92 -4.87 -7.59 -3.13
C THR A 92 -5.21 -7.33 -4.60
N LEU A 93 -5.61 -8.38 -5.32
CA LEU A 93 -6.06 -8.30 -6.70
C LEU A 93 -7.59 -8.31 -6.74
N ALA A 94 -8.20 -7.27 -7.31
CA ALA A 94 -9.64 -7.15 -7.49
C ALA A 94 -10.16 -7.81 -8.79
N GLY A 95 -9.25 -8.15 -9.72
CA GLY A 95 -9.64 -8.58 -11.06
C GLY A 95 -10.08 -7.41 -11.96
N ALA A 96 -10.19 -7.67 -13.26
CA ALA A 96 -10.52 -6.63 -14.24
C ALA A 96 -11.94 -6.05 -14.06
N ASP A 97 -12.87 -6.86 -13.57
CA ASP A 97 -14.26 -6.51 -13.30
C ASP A 97 -14.53 -6.18 -11.82
N GLY A 98 -13.52 -6.28 -10.95
CA GLY A 98 -13.65 -6.05 -9.51
C GLY A 98 -14.32 -7.20 -8.74
N SER A 99 -14.58 -8.35 -9.37
CA SER A 99 -15.30 -9.47 -8.73
C SER A 99 -14.42 -10.29 -7.78
N ARG A 100 -13.10 -10.32 -7.98
CA ARG A 100 -12.17 -11.13 -7.17
C ARG A 100 -12.08 -10.55 -5.76
N GLN A 101 -12.34 -11.41 -4.78
CA GLN A 101 -12.15 -11.10 -3.37
C GLN A 101 -10.70 -11.38 -2.93
N PRO A 102 -10.22 -10.70 -1.87
CA PRO A 102 -8.92 -11.02 -1.29
C PRO A 102 -8.82 -12.49 -0.91
N SER A 103 -7.71 -13.14 -1.29
CA SER A 103 -7.46 -14.53 -0.91
C SER A 103 -7.06 -14.63 0.56
N GLU A 104 -7.14 -15.83 1.15
CA GLU A 104 -6.69 -16.07 2.53
C GLU A 104 -5.22 -15.68 2.74
N LEU A 105 -4.36 -15.89 1.74
CA LEU A 105 -2.97 -15.46 1.77
C LEU A 105 -2.84 -13.93 1.84
N GLU A 106 -3.62 -13.20 1.03
CA GLU A 106 -3.61 -11.74 1.03
C GLU A 106 -4.15 -11.17 2.34
N LEU A 107 -5.20 -11.79 2.90
CA LEU A 107 -5.77 -11.43 4.20
C LEU A 107 -4.80 -11.71 5.35
N GLY A 108 -4.17 -12.89 5.37
CA GLY A 108 -3.16 -13.23 6.38
C GLY A 108 -1.94 -12.30 6.32
N TYR A 109 -1.55 -11.86 5.12
CA TYR A 109 -0.50 -10.86 4.99
C TYR A 109 -0.95 -9.47 5.49
N ALA A 110 -2.21 -9.08 5.24
CA ALA A 110 -2.78 -7.85 5.78
C ALA A 110 -2.79 -7.84 7.32
N GLU A 111 -3.18 -8.96 7.94
CA GLU A 111 -3.11 -9.13 9.39
C GLU A 111 -1.67 -9.04 9.91
N HIS A 112 -0.72 -9.64 9.21
CA HIS A 112 0.70 -9.56 9.57
C HIS A 112 1.24 -8.13 9.50
N GLN A 113 0.86 -7.34 8.49
CA GLN A 113 1.25 -5.92 8.39
C GLN A 113 0.70 -5.07 9.55
N GLY A 114 -0.44 -5.44 10.12
CA GLY A 114 -1.09 -4.69 11.19
C GLY A 114 -0.59 -5.01 12.61
N LYS A 115 0.18 -6.09 12.78
CA LYS A 115 0.76 -6.51 14.07
C LYS A 115 2.04 -5.73 14.37
#